data_AF-A0AA89AT01-F1
#
_entry.id   AF-A0AA89AT01-F1
#
_cell.length_a   1.000
_cell.length_b   1.000
_cell.length_c   1.000
_cell.angle_alpha   90.00
_cell.angle_beta   90.00
_cell.angle_gamma   90.00
#
_symmetry.space_group_name_H-M   'P 1'
#
loop_
_entity.id
_entity.type
_entity.pdbx_description
1 polymer ?
#
loop_
_entity_poly.entity_id
_entity_poly.type
_entity_poly.pdbx_seq_one_letter_code
_entity_poly.pdbx_strand_id
1 'polypeptide(L)'
;MRSRIPGLDQTISAQLFHLFQDKGFIDKNGYMRNDGRALHWEEALRERKIVLPDKRLSNHIQEELNLAFAYHEMTSLQSVQIFDWFESHLSRSRLTMI
;
A
#
# COMPACT_ATOMS: atom_id res chain seq x y z
N MET A 1 -4.26 6.76 8.19
CA MET A 1 -5.65 6.27 8.06
C MET A 1 -6.65 7.13 8.82
N ARG A 2 -6.45 7.41 10.14
CA ARG A 2 -7.38 8.24 10.95
C ARG A 2 -7.94 9.49 10.24
N SER A 3 -7.10 10.34 9.65
CA SER A 3 -7.56 11.60 9.03
C SER A 3 -8.42 11.42 7.78
N ARG A 4 -8.46 10.21 7.20
CA ARG A 4 -9.20 9.87 5.98
C ARG A 4 -10.47 9.06 6.24
N ILE A 5 -10.56 8.39 7.40
CA ILE A 5 -11.71 7.56 7.77
C ILE A 5 -12.41 8.18 8.99
N PRO A 6 -13.54 8.89 8.81
CA PRO A 6 -14.34 9.41 9.91
C PRO A 6 -14.76 8.28 10.87
N GLY A 7 -14.66 8.53 12.17
CA GLY A 7 -15.01 7.54 13.20
C GLY A 7 -13.94 6.49 13.51
N LEU A 8 -12.81 6.51 12.80
CA LEU A 8 -11.67 5.65 13.14
C LEU A 8 -10.82 6.29 14.25
N ASP A 9 -10.76 5.64 15.41
CA ASP A 9 -9.94 6.10 16.53
C ASP A 9 -8.42 6.03 16.21
N GLN A 10 -7.63 6.89 16.87
CA GLN A 10 -6.17 6.90 16.69
C GLN A 10 -5.52 5.58 17.11
N THR A 11 -5.98 4.97 18.21
CA THR A 11 -5.45 3.71 18.72
C THR A 11 -5.69 2.59 17.72
N ILE A 12 -6.91 2.52 17.17
CA ILE A 12 -7.27 1.53 16.17
C ILE A 12 -6.52 1.79 14.86
N SER A 13 -6.39 3.05 14.44
CA SER A 13 -5.58 3.41 13.28
C SER A 13 -4.11 2.96 13.43
N ALA A 14 -3.53 3.05 14.62
CA ALA A 14 -2.17 2.57 14.87
C ALA A 14 -2.10 1.03 14.87
N GLN A 15 -3.07 0.35 15.50
CA GLN A 15 -3.17 -1.11 15.49
C GLN A 15 -3.29 -1.66 14.06
N LEU A 16 -4.12 -1.02 13.22
CA LEU A 16 -4.25 -1.37 11.80
C LEU A 16 -2.95 -1.20 11.03
N PHE A 17 -2.26 -0.07 11.24
CA PHE A 17 -0.99 0.19 10.59
C PHE A 17 0.06 -0.88 10.92
N HIS A 18 0.21 -1.21 12.21
CA HIS A 18 1.12 -2.28 12.64
C HIS A 18 0.70 -3.64 12.10
N LEU A 19 -0.59 -3.97 12.13
CA LEU A 19 -1.10 -5.22 11.56
C LEU A 19 -0.73 -5.36 10.07
N PHE A 20 -0.93 -4.29 9.30
CA PHE A 20 -0.67 -4.31 7.86
C PHE A 20 0.83 -4.40 7.56
N GLN A 21 1.69 -3.78 8.37
CA GLN A 21 3.14 -3.98 8.27
C GLN A 21 3.55 -5.42 8.62
N ASP A 22 3.06 -5.95 9.74
CA ASP A 22 3.39 -7.31 10.20
C ASP A 22 2.98 -8.37 9.18
N LYS A 23 1.83 -8.18 8.52
CA LYS A 23 1.35 -9.07 7.46
C LYS A 23 2.00 -8.83 6.10
N GLY A 24 2.86 -7.82 5.98
CA GLY A 24 3.53 -7.46 4.74
C GLY A 24 2.59 -6.87 3.67
N PHE A 25 1.39 -6.43 4.05
CA PHE A 25 0.44 -5.76 3.15
C PHE A 25 0.97 -4.39 2.72
N ILE A 26 1.64 -3.70 3.65
CA ILE A 26 2.37 -2.47 3.40
C ILE A 26 3.85 -2.62 3.76
N ASP A 27 4.69 -1.79 3.15
CA ASP A 27 6.11 -1.69 3.50
C ASP A 27 6.35 -0.79 4.73
N LYS A 28 7.63 -0.61 5.10
CA LYS A 28 8.05 0.24 6.22
C LYS A 28 7.67 1.71 6.06
N ASN A 29 7.45 2.16 4.83
CA ASN A 29 7.08 3.53 4.49
C ASN A 29 5.55 3.69 4.32
N GLY A 30 4.79 2.59 4.41
CA GLY A 30 3.33 2.57 4.28
C GLY A 30 2.80 2.37 2.87
N TYR A 31 3.65 1.99 1.91
CA TYR A 31 3.22 1.68 0.54
C TYR A 31 2.66 0.26 0.43
N MET A 32 1.56 0.12 -0.30
CA MET A 32 0.98 -1.19 -0.61
C MET A 32 1.97 -2.03 -1.42
N ARG A 33 2.12 -3.30 -1.05
CA ARG A 33 2.97 -4.27 -1.78
C ARG A 33 2.19 -5.18 -2.72
N ASN A 34 0.91 -5.37 -2.44
CA ASN A 34 0.01 -6.26 -3.15
C ASN A 34 -1.32 -5.54 -3.41
N ASP A 35 -2.12 -6.08 -4.34
CA ASP A 35 -3.47 -5.59 -4.63
C ASP A 35 -4.34 -5.61 -3.37
N GLY A 36 -4.77 -4.43 -2.93
CA GLY A 36 -5.62 -4.24 -1.75
C GLY A 36 -6.94 -5.03 -1.79
N ARG A 37 -7.44 -5.38 -2.99
CA ARG A 37 -8.66 -6.16 -3.20
C ARG A 37 -8.47 -7.66 -2.92
N ALA A 38 -7.24 -8.14 -3.04
CA ALA A 38 -6.87 -9.54 -2.83
C ALA A 38 -6.42 -9.82 -1.38
N LEU A 39 -6.34 -8.79 -0.53
CA LEU A 39 -5.89 -8.92 0.85
C LEU A 39 -7.01 -9.41 1.77
N HIS A 40 -6.77 -10.53 2.44
CA HIS A 40 -7.63 -11.04 3.52
C HIS A 40 -7.41 -10.28 4.84
N TRP A 41 -7.46 -8.94 4.80
CA TRP A 41 -7.08 -8.10 5.94
C TRP A 41 -8.09 -8.17 7.10
N GLU A 42 -9.37 -8.44 6.81
CA GLU A 42 -10.37 -8.72 7.85
C GLU A 42 -10.06 -10.01 8.63
N GLU A 43 -9.46 -11.01 7.98
CA GLU A 43 -9.01 -12.22 8.66
C GLU A 43 -7.84 -11.92 9.59
N ALA A 44 -6.89 -11.10 9.14
CA ALA A 44 -5.79 -10.63 9.96
C ALA A 44 -6.28 -9.87 11.21
N LEU A 45 -7.39 -9.11 11.12
CA LEU A 45 -8.01 -8.51 12.30
C LEU A 45 -8.53 -9.54 13.29
N ARG A 46 -9.24 -10.58 12.80
CA ARG A 46 -9.75 -11.67 13.64
C ARG A 46 -8.62 -12.39 14.36
N GLU A 47 -7.54 -12.71 13.65
CA GLU A 47 -6.36 -13.36 14.23
C GLU A 47 -5.71 -12.53 15.35
N ARG A 48 -5.63 -11.21 15.16
CA ARG A 48 -5.09 -10.28 16.17
C ARG A 48 -6.13 -9.82 17.21
N LYS A 49 -7.36 -10.32 17.14
CA LYS A 49 -8.48 -9.95 18.03
C LYS A 49 -8.74 -8.43 18.05
N ILE A 50 -8.49 -7.75 16.93
CA ILE A 50 -8.80 -6.32 16.77
C ILE A 50 -10.27 -6.21 16.40
N VAL A 51 -11.03 -5.45 17.19
CA VAL A 51 -12.46 -5.22 16.99
C VAL A 51 -12.68 -3.79 16.52
N LEU A 52 -13.31 -3.63 15.36
CA LEU A 52 -13.73 -2.32 14.88
C LEU A 52 -14.97 -1.86 15.66
N PRO A 53 -15.06 -0.58 16.05
CA PRO A 53 -16.17 -0.04 16.83
C PRO A 53 -17.46 0.05 16.00
N ASP A 54 -17.33 0.13 14.68
CA ASP A 54 -18.44 0.07 13.73
C ASP A 54 -18.02 -0.81 12.54
N LYS A 55 -18.87 -1.76 12.16
CA LYS A 55 -18.65 -2.63 10.98
C LYS A 55 -18.59 -1.82 9.69
N ARG A 56 -19.25 -0.66 9.61
CA ARG A 56 -19.21 0.23 8.43
C ARG A 56 -17.81 0.77 8.15
N LEU A 57 -16.95 0.84 9.16
CA LEU A 57 -15.54 1.21 8.98
C LEU A 57 -14.81 0.22 8.08
N SER A 58 -15.28 -1.03 7.97
CA SER A 58 -14.64 -2.01 7.10
C SER A 58 -14.61 -1.56 5.63
N ASN A 59 -15.74 -1.04 5.15
CA ASN A 59 -15.85 -0.54 3.78
C ASN A 59 -14.91 0.63 3.52
N HIS A 60 -14.80 1.56 4.47
CA HIS A 60 -13.89 2.70 4.35
C HIS A 60 -12.42 2.28 4.40
N ILE A 61 -12.06 1.30 5.23
CA ILE A 61 -10.69 0.75 5.26
C ILE A 61 -10.37 0.08 3.93
N GLN A 62 -11.28 -0.73 3.38
CA GLN A 62 -11.10 -1.37 2.08
C GLN A 62 -10.94 -0.34 0.95
N GLU A 63 -11.74 0.72 0.96
CA GLU A 63 -11.65 1.82 -0.01
C GLU A 63 -10.29 2.52 0.07
N GLU A 64 -9.80 2.83 1.27
CA GLU A 64 -8.49 3.43 1.47
C GLU A 64 -7.33 2.52 1.01
N LEU A 65 -7.42 1.20 1.24
CA LEU A 65 -6.43 0.24 0.74
C LEU A 65 -6.44 0.18 -0.80
N ASN A 66 -7.63 0.24 -1.42
CA ASN A 66 -7.77 0.28 -2.88
C ASN A 66 -7.18 1.57 -3.45
N LEU A 67 -7.45 2.73 -2.83
CA LEU A 67 -6.88 4.02 -3.23
C LEU A 67 -5.36 4.04 -3.10
N ALA A 68 -4.82 3.51 -2.00
CA ALA A 68 -3.38 3.42 -1.80
C ALA A 68 -2.69 2.54 -2.85
N PHE A 69 -3.32 1.41 -3.22
CA PHE A 69 -2.80 0.54 -4.28
C PHE A 69 -2.89 1.19 -5.66
N ALA A 70 -4.01 1.82 -6.00
CA ALA A 70 -4.15 2.55 -7.27
C ALA A 70 -3.10 3.67 -7.41
N TYR A 71 -2.83 4.40 -6.33
CA TYR A 71 -1.77 5.41 -6.32
C TYR A 71 -0.38 4.79 -6.55
N HIS A 72 -0.09 3.66 -5.90
CA HIS A 72 1.15 2.92 -6.12
C HIS A 72 1.30 2.51 -7.59
N GLU A 73 0.26 1.95 -8.21
CA GLU A 73 0.28 1.56 -9.62
C GLU A 73 0.53 2.76 -10.55
N MET A 74 -0.23 3.85 -10.37
CA MET A 74 -0.14 5.04 -11.22
C MET A 74 1.24 5.72 -11.17
N THR A 75 1.90 5.68 -10.01
CA THR A 75 3.21 6.31 -9.81
C THR A 75 4.39 5.38 -10.11
N SER A 76 4.24 4.08 -9.85
CA SER A 76 5.28 3.09 -10.12
C SER A 76 5.40 2.79 -11.62
N LEU A 77 4.30 2.73 -12.37
CA LEU A 77 4.33 2.55 -13.82
C LEU A 77 5.10 3.66 -14.53
N GLN A 78 4.92 4.91 -14.11
CA GLN A 78 5.72 6.03 -14.63
C GLN A 78 7.19 5.90 -14.27
N SER A 79 7.49 5.41 -13.07
CA SER A 79 8.86 5.21 -12.61
C SER A 79 9.58 4.14 -13.43
N VAL A 80 8.93 3.02 -13.77
CA VAL A 80 9.48 1.97 -14.64
C VAL A 80 9.85 2.55 -16.00
N GLN A 81 8.96 3.32 -16.64
CA GLN A 81 9.25 3.95 -17.92
C GLN A 81 10.45 4.91 -17.87
N ILE A 82 10.58 5.66 -16.77
CA ILE A 82 11.72 6.54 -16.55
C ILE A 82 13.01 5.73 -16.38
N PHE A 83 12.99 4.66 -15.60
CA PHE A 83 14.16 3.79 -15.42
C PHE A 83 14.55 3.07 -16.71
N ASP A 84 13.59 2.50 -17.45
CA ASP A 84 13.83 1.89 -18.76
C ASP A 84 14.46 2.89 -19.74
N TRP A 85 13.96 4.14 -19.73
CA TRP A 85 14.56 5.22 -20.51
C TRP A 85 16.01 5.49 -20.07
N PHE A 86 16.28 5.63 -18.78
CA PHE A 86 17.64 5.82 -18.27
C PHE A 86 18.57 4.67 -18.66
N GLU A 87 18.15 3.42 -18.49
CA GLU A 87 18.93 2.23 -18.83
C GLU A 87 19.23 2.13 -20.33
N SER A 88 18.24 2.44 -21.19
CA SER A 88 18.45 2.47 -22.65
C SER A 88 19.48 3.51 -23.09
N HIS A 89 19.62 4.63 -22.37
CA HIS A 89 20.60 5.68 -22.68
C HIS A 89 21.97 5.39 -22.06
N LEU A 90 22.03 4.84 -20.85
CA LEU A 90 23.29 4.44 -20.20
C LEU A 90 23.93 3.22 -20.88
N SER A 91 23.13 2.29 -21.43
CA SER A 91 23.63 1.16 -22.22
C SER A 91 24.16 1.59 -23.60
N ARG A 92 23.51 2.57 -24.25
CA ARG A 92 24.00 3.16 -25.51
C ARG A 92 25.35 3.87 -25.35
N SER A 93 25.60 4.55 -24.23
CA SER A 93 26.90 5.20 -23.95
C SER A 93 28.07 4.23 -23.77
N ARG A 94 27.80 2.92 -23.59
CA ARG A 94 28.84 1.90 -23.41
C ARG A 94 29.32 1.28 -24.73
N LEU A 95 28.60 1.49 -25.83
CA LEU A 95 28.91 0.93 -27.15
C LEU A 95 29.61 1.93 -28.10
N THR A 96 29.82 3.18 -27.67
CA THR A 96 30.54 4.23 -28.42
C THR A 96 31.97 4.50 -27.92
N MET A 97 32.49 3.66 -27.00
CA MET A 97 33.89 3.68 -26.55
C MET A 97 34.60 2.36 -26.86
N ILE A 98 34.54 1.90 -28.10
CA ILE A 98 35.48 0.92 -28.68
C ILE A 98 35.75 1.30 -30.13
#